data_AF-A0A3P6RCJ7-F1
#
_entry.id   AF-A0A3P6RCJ7-F1
#
_cell.length_a   1.000
_cell.length_b   1.000
_cell.length_c   1.000
_cell.angle_alpha   90.00
_cell.angle_beta   90.00
_cell.angle_gamma   90.00
#
_symmetry.space_group_name_H-M   'P 1'
#
loop_
_entity.id
_entity.type
_entity.pdbx_description
1 polymer ?
#
loop_
_entity_poly.entity_id
_entity_poly.type
_entity_poly.pdbx_seq_one_letter_code
_entity_poly.pdbx_strand_id
1 'polypeptide(L)'
;MFNYERPVNELDMRLELPWAELRSSNTATLSELFAGFIQYYNSFEFNQWAISIKHGAPMPINVAIRCLPPHEQAHTTTSFKIFVEANLISPPSQMCIP
;
A
#
# COMPACT_ATOMS: atom_id res chain seq x y z
N MET A 1 -9.28 -0.37 9.93
CA MET A 1 -9.34 -0.37 11.41
C MET A 1 -7.92 -0.38 11.94
N PHE A 2 -7.51 0.73 12.54
CA PHE A 2 -6.23 0.86 13.25
C PHE A 2 -6.32 0.00 14.52
N ASN A 3 -5.55 -1.09 14.58
CA ASN A 3 -5.52 -1.96 15.76
C ASN A 3 -4.56 -1.35 16.79
N TYR A 4 -5.11 -0.70 17.83
CA TYR A 4 -4.35 -0.13 18.94
C TYR A 4 -3.78 -1.19 19.89
N GLU A 5 -4.28 -2.44 19.82
CA GLU A 5 -3.72 -3.60 20.54
C GLU A 5 -2.50 -4.19 19.82
N ARG A 6 -2.18 -3.70 18.62
CA ARG A 6 -1.00 -4.16 17.91
C ARG A 6 0.22 -3.73 18.73
N PRO A 7 1.11 -4.66 19.13
CA PRO A 7 2.35 -4.28 19.79
C PRO A 7 3.04 -3.23 18.91
N VAL A 8 3.49 -2.14 19.52
CA VAL A 8 4.37 -1.20 18.84
C VAL A 8 5.60 -2.03 18.46
N ASN A 9 5.71 -2.40 17.20
CA ASN A 9 6.96 -2.93 16.70
C ASN A 9 7.96 -1.79 16.92
N GLU A 10 8.91 -1.98 17.84
CA GLU A 10 10.02 -1.05 18.01
C GLU A 10 10.63 -0.86 16.62
N LEU A 11 10.55 0.36 16.10
CA LEU A 11 11.30 0.73 14.92
C LEU A 11 12.76 0.69 15.37
N ASP A 12 13.46 -0.38 14.99
CA ASP A 12 14.88 -0.48 15.25
C ASP A 12 15.59 0.63 14.46
N MET A 13 15.88 1.73 15.15
CA MET A 13 16.60 2.88 14.57
C MET A 13 18.04 2.55 14.22
N ARG A 14 18.52 1.36 14.62
CA ARG A 14 19.84 0.82 14.29
C ARG A 14 19.77 -0.21 13.17
N LEU A 15 18.57 -0.49 12.64
CA LEU A 15 18.38 -1.34 11.49
C LEU A 15 19.05 -0.68 10.29
N GLU A 16 20.20 -1.22 9.89
CA GLU A 16 20.80 -0.89 8.61
C GLU A 16 19.91 -1.47 7.53
N LEU A 17 19.08 -0.62 6.92
CA LEU A 17 18.34 -1.00 5.74
C LEU A 17 19.34 -1.34 4.63
N PRO A 18 19.04 -2.33 3.77
CA PRO A 18 19.91 -2.68 2.65
C PRO A 18 19.78 -1.60 1.56
N TRP A 19 20.32 -0.42 1.83
CA TRP A 19 20.20 0.78 0.99
C TRP A 19 20.67 0.54 -0.44
N ALA A 20 21.65 -0.34 -0.62
CA ALA A 20 22.14 -0.76 -1.92
C ALA A 20 21.09 -1.53 -2.73
N GLU A 21 20.27 -2.36 -2.08
CA GLU A 21 19.17 -3.12 -2.69
C GLU A 21 17.91 -2.27 -2.90
N LEU A 22 17.77 -1.19 -2.12
CA LEU A 22 16.67 -0.22 -2.25
C LEU A 22 16.94 0.86 -3.31
N ARG A 23 18.09 0.81 -3.98
CA ARG A 23 18.44 1.81 -5.00
C ARG A 23 17.63 1.56 -6.27
N SER A 24 16.79 2.54 -6.61
CA SER A 24 16.06 2.53 -7.88
C SER A 24 17.02 2.54 -9.07
N SER A 25 16.74 1.72 -10.08
CA SER A 25 17.43 1.75 -11.38
C SER A 25 16.86 2.81 -12.32
N ASN A 26 15.88 3.61 -11.87
CA ASN A 26 15.27 4.66 -12.67
C ASN A 26 16.27 5.81 -12.90
N THR A 27 16.52 6.13 -14.17
CA THR A 27 17.45 7.18 -14.60
C THR A 27 16.75 8.51 -14.92
N ALA A 28 15.43 8.60 -14.72
CA ALA A 28 14.66 9.82 -14.95
C ALA A 28 15.13 10.92 -13.98
N THR A 29 15.18 12.13 -14.52
CA THR A 29 15.43 13.34 -13.74
C THR A 29 14.27 13.62 -12.79
N LEU A 30 14.52 14.40 -11.74
CA LEU A 30 13.48 14.84 -10.82
C LEU A 30 12.34 15.57 -11.55
N SER A 31 12.67 16.38 -12.55
CA SER A 31 11.67 17.08 -13.39
C SER A 31 10.77 16.11 -14.16
N GLU A 32 11.34 15.05 -14.73
CA GLU A 32 10.56 14.03 -15.46
C GLU A 32 9.68 13.22 -14.52
N LEU A 33 10.19 12.85 -13.34
CA LEU A 33 9.39 12.17 -12.31
C LEU A 33 8.24 13.04 -11.83
N PHE A 34 8.49 14.33 -11.61
CA PHE A 34 7.46 15.27 -11.17
C PHE A 34 6.39 15.50 -12.25
N ALA A 35 6.81 15.71 -13.50
CA ALA A 35 5.89 15.84 -14.63
C ALA A 35 5.05 14.56 -14.81
N GLY A 36 5.69 13.39 -14.74
CA GLY A 36 5.03 12.08 -14.82
C GLY A 36 4.04 11.85 -13.68
N PHE A 37 4.35 12.29 -12.46
CA PHE A 37 3.42 12.23 -11.33
C PHE A 37 2.15 13.04 -11.59
N ILE A 38 2.29 14.29 -12.03
CA ILE A 38 1.14 15.15 -12.34
C ILE A 38 0.33 14.57 -13.49
N GLN A 39 1.00 14.15 -14.57
CA GLN A 39 0.35 13.57 -15.74
C GLN A 39 -0.44 12.30 -15.38
N TYR A 40 0.16 11.42 -14.59
CA TYR A 40 -0.47 10.18 -14.15
C TYR A 40 -1.77 10.43 -13.38
N TYR A 41 -1.75 11.32 -12.39
CA TYR A 41 -2.93 11.60 -11.57
C TYR A 41 -3.95 12.50 -12.24
N ASN A 42 -3.58 13.24 -13.28
CA ASN A 42 -4.52 14.02 -14.07
C ASN A 42 -5.50 13.14 -14.88
N SER A 43 -5.07 11.93 -15.28
CA SER A 43 -5.93 10.96 -15.99
C SER A 43 -6.28 9.74 -15.16
N PHE A 44 -6.03 9.76 -13.84
CA PHE A 44 -6.33 8.63 -12.97
C PHE A 44 -7.82 8.60 -12.62
N GLU A 45 -8.48 7.49 -12.97
CA GLU A 45 -9.91 7.28 -12.71
C GLU A 45 -10.17 6.87 -11.24
N PHE A 46 -10.19 7.85 -10.34
CA PHE A 46 -10.39 7.65 -8.89
C PHE A 46 -11.71 6.97 -8.52
N ASN A 47 -12.70 6.97 -9.41
CA ASN A 47 -13.99 6.31 -9.19
C ASN A 47 -13.91 4.79 -9.45
N GLN A 48 -12.87 4.33 -10.15
CA GLN A 48 -12.70 2.92 -10.53
C GLN A 48 -11.52 2.28 -9.81
N TRP A 49 -10.48 3.05 -9.52
CA TRP A 49 -9.20 2.54 -9.02
C TRP A 49 -8.80 3.15 -7.69
N ALA A 50 -8.23 2.30 -6.85
CA ALA A 50 -7.60 2.61 -5.59
C ALA A 50 -6.07 2.54 -5.73
N ILE A 51 -5.36 3.43 -5.04
CA ILE A 51 -3.89 3.42 -4.97
C ILE A 51 -3.47 2.43 -3.88
N SER A 52 -2.74 1.37 -4.24
CA SER A 52 -2.16 0.40 -3.30
C SER A 52 -0.64 0.50 -3.27
N ILE A 53 -0.10 0.79 -2.08
CA ILE A 53 1.34 0.84 -1.85
C ILE A 53 1.96 -0.56 -1.81
N LYS A 54 1.23 -1.54 -1.26
CA LYS A 54 1.71 -2.92 -1.11
C LYS A 54 1.89 -3.61 -2.46
N HIS A 55 0.94 -3.41 -3.36
CA HIS A 55 0.96 -4.06 -4.67
C HIS A 55 1.78 -3.26 -5.70
N GLY A 56 2.11 -1.99 -5.41
CA GLY A 56 2.84 -1.12 -6.34
C GLY A 56 2.07 -0.80 -7.63
N ALA A 57 0.77 -1.09 -7.66
CA ALA A 57 -0.09 -0.94 -8.82
C ALA A 57 -1.53 -0.55 -8.40
N PRO A 58 -2.32 0.08 -9.30
CA PRO A 58 -3.73 0.35 -9.04
C PRO A 58 -4.54 -0.93 -8.84
N MET A 59 -5.43 -0.90 -7.86
CA MET A 59 -6.34 -2.01 -7.56
C MET A 59 -7.80 -1.55 -7.81
N PRO A 60 -8.69 -2.41 -8.33
CA PRO A 60 -10.10 -2.05 -8.47
C PRO A 60 -10.72 -1.64 -7.12
N ILE A 61 -11.49 -0.56 -7.10
CA ILE A 61 -12.02 0.03 -5.85
C ILE A 61 -12.90 -0.95 -5.07
N ASN A 62 -13.66 -1.80 -5.76
CA ASN A 62 -14.48 -2.85 -5.14
C ASN A 62 -13.64 -3.93 -4.44
N VAL A 63 -12.45 -4.23 -4.94
CA VAL A 63 -11.49 -5.14 -4.31
C VAL A 63 -10.86 -4.45 -3.11
N ALA A 64 -10.44 -3.19 -3.27
CA ALA A 64 -9.88 -2.39 -2.19
C ALA A 64 -10.83 -2.26 -0.98
N ILE A 65 -12.12 -2.01 -1.23
CA ILE A 65 -13.14 -1.93 -0.19
C ILE A 65 -13.29 -3.26 0.56
N ARG A 66 -13.20 -4.41 -0.12
CA ARG A 66 -13.27 -5.74 0.53
C ARG A 66 -12.07 -6.03 1.43
N CYS A 67 -10.94 -5.39 1.17
CA CYS A 67 -9.77 -5.46 2.06
C CYS A 67 -9.96 -4.63 3.35
N LEU A 68 -11.01 -3.79 3.43
CA LEU A 68 -11.32 -3.03 4.62
C LEU A 68 -12.19 -3.83 5.61
N PRO A 69 -12.04 -3.57 6.92
CA PRO A 69 -12.94 -4.12 7.94
C PRO A 69 -14.43 -3.77 7.68
N PRO A 70 -15.38 -4.66 8.02
CA PRO A 70 -16.79 -4.50 7.65
C PRO A 70 -17.45 -3.18 8.04
N HIS A 71 -17.08 -2.59 9.19
CA HIS A 71 -17.62 -1.31 9.66
C HIS A 71 -17.09 -0.09 8.89
N GLU A 72 -15.96 -0.23 8.18
CA GLU A 72 -15.39 0.84 7.34
C GLU A 72 -15.91 0.77 5.90
N GLN A 73 -16.34 -0.41 5.42
CA GLN A 73 -16.87 -0.62 4.06
C GLN A 73 -18.08 0.27 3.73
N ALA A 74 -18.89 0.62 4.73
CA ALA A 74 -20.09 1.43 4.55
C ALA A 74 -19.79 2.93 4.34
N HIS A 75 -18.63 3.42 4.81
CA HIS A 75 -18.25 4.84 4.78
C HIS A 75 -17.27 5.18 3.64
N THR A 76 -16.84 4.18 2.87
CA THR A 76 -15.74 4.31 1.90
C THR A 76 -16.14 4.78 0.51
N THR A 77 -17.43 4.89 0.21
CA THR A 77 -17.91 5.36 -1.08
C THR A 77 -17.56 6.84 -1.35
N THR A 78 -17.14 7.61 -0.33
CA THR A 78 -16.96 9.07 -0.47
C THR A 78 -15.59 9.62 -0.06
N SER A 79 -14.71 8.87 0.63
CA SER A 79 -13.71 9.56 1.48
C SER A 79 -12.26 9.04 1.49
N PHE A 80 -11.86 8.01 0.75
CA PHE A 80 -10.44 7.56 0.79
C PHE A 80 -9.89 7.22 -0.60
N LYS A 81 -8.75 7.83 -0.97
CA LYS A 81 -8.08 7.62 -2.27
C LYS A 81 -6.77 6.82 -2.18
N ILE A 82 -6.17 6.71 -0.99
CA ILE A 82 -4.90 5.99 -0.77
C ILE A 82 -5.13 4.94 0.31
N PHE A 83 -4.88 3.66 -0.04
CA PHE A 83 -5.05 2.53 0.87
C PHE A 83 -3.68 2.10 1.40
N VAL A 84 -3.51 2.17 2.71
CA VAL A 84 -2.37 1.58 3.41
C VAL A 84 -2.79 0.21 3.90
N GLU A 85 -2.43 -0.83 3.15
CA GLU A 85 -2.67 -2.22 3.54
C GLU A 85 -1.79 -2.58 4.74
N ALA A 86 -2.34 -2.52 5.95
CA ALA A 86 -1.66 -3.07 7.11
C ALA A 86 -1.63 -4.60 6.98
N ASN A 87 -0.43 -5.19 7.02
CA ASN A 87 -0.22 -6.65 6.96
C ASN A 87 -1.23 -7.40 7.84
N LEU A 88 -2.21 -8.07 7.22
CA LEU A 88 -2.79 -9.27 7.81
C LEU A 88 -1.74 -10.35 7.61
N ILE A 89 -1.09 -10.70 8.71
CA ILE A 89 -0.13 -11.79 8.78
C ILE A 89 -0.84 -13.02 8.18
N SER A 90 -0.26 -13.60 7.13
CA SER A 90 -0.64 -14.92 6.65
C SER A 90 -0.64 -15.87 7.86
N PRO A 91 -1.64 -16.73 8.05
CA PRO A 91 -1.51 -17.81 9.02
C PRO A 91 -0.20 -18.57 8.73
N PRO A 92 0.51 -19.06 9.76
CA PRO A 92 1.73 -19.81 9.56
C PRO A 92 1.42 -20.96 8.62
N SER A 93 2.19 -21.06 7.53
CA SER A 93 2.17 -22.21 6.64
C SER A 93 2.21 -23.46 7.51
N GLN A 94 1.16 -24.28 7.47
CA GLN A 94 1.21 -25.58 8.11
C GLN A 94 2.39 -26.31 7.49
N MET A 95 3.35 -26.59 8.36
CA MET A 95 4.52 -27.41 8.12
C MET A 95 4.01 -28.77 7.66
N CYS A 96 4.00 -29.02 6.35
CA CYS A 96 3.92 -30.38 5.82
C CYS A 96 5.28 -31.01 6.13
N ILE A 97 5.35 -31.70 7.27
CA ILE A 97 6.41 -32.66 7.53
C ILE A 97 6.02 -33.94 6.76
N PRO A 98 6.92 -34.53 5.96
CA PRO A 98 6.64 -35.76 5.21
C PRO A 98 6.30 -36.94 6.10
#